data_AF-W9DH12-F1
#
_entry.id   AF-W9DH12-F1
#
_cell.length_a   1.000
_cell.length_b   1.000
_cell.length_c   1.000
_cell.angle_alpha   90.00
_cell.angle_beta   90.00
_cell.angle_gamma   90.00
#
_symmetry.space_group_name_H-M   'P 1'
#
loop_
_entity.id
_entity.type
_entity.pdbx_description
1 polymer ?
#
loop_
_entity_poly.entity_id
_entity_poly.type
_entity_poly.pdbx_seq_one_letter_code
_entity_poly.pdbx_strand_id
1 'polypeptide(L)' 'MTSPRTAEAVKSPTRAISVPNLSVASAALWLSLTVLLAGLAYYFLGYDQGVVSVFGENTYVHEFVHDSRHFLGFPCH' A
#
# COMPACT_ATOMS: atom_id res chain seq x y z
N MET A 1 74.74 -9.64 -7.85
CA MET A 1 73.51 -10.36 -7.44
C MET A 1 72.51 -9.34 -6.95
N THR A 2 71.72 -8.77 -7.86
CA THR A 2 70.62 -7.85 -7.55
C THR A 2 69.33 -8.65 -7.68
N SER A 3 68.64 -8.87 -6.56
CA SER A 3 67.38 -9.61 -6.51
C SER A 3 66.20 -8.66 -6.76
N PRO A 4 65.17 -9.04 -7.55
CA PRO A 4 64.04 -8.16 -7.79
C PRO A 4 63.12 -8.14 -6.56
N ARG A 5 62.76 -6.95 -6.10
CA ARG A 5 61.73 -6.76 -5.07
C ARG A 5 60.37 -6.93 -5.75
N THR A 6 59.65 -8.00 -5.42
CA THR A 6 58.26 -8.22 -5.82
C THR A 6 57.41 -7.06 -5.33
N ALA A 7 56.74 -6.37 -6.24
CA ALA A 7 55.77 -5.34 -5.91
C ALA A 7 54.50 -6.03 -5.37
N GLU A 8 54.23 -5.86 -4.08
CA GLU A 8 52.94 -6.27 -3.50
C GLU A 8 51.86 -5.30 -3.98
N ALA A 9 50.83 -5.85 -4.62
CA ALA A 9 49.66 -5.09 -5.04
C ALA A 9 48.88 -4.63 -3.80
N VAL A 10 48.82 -3.31 -3.60
CA VAL A 10 48.01 -2.67 -2.56
C VAL A 10 46.54 -2.95 -2.82
N LYS A 11 45.89 -3.74 -1.95
CA LYS A 11 44.45 -4.02 -2.02
C LYS A 11 43.68 -2.80 -1.52
N SER A 12 43.08 -2.04 -2.44
CA SER A 12 42.25 -0.89 -2.10
C SER A 12 41.06 -1.29 -1.22
N PRO A 13 40.75 -0.55 -0.13
CA PRO A 13 39.64 -0.87 0.73
C PRO A 13 38.32 -0.61 -0.01
N THR A 14 37.45 -1.62 -0.09
CA THR A 14 36.07 -1.45 -0.56
C THR A 14 35.32 -0.59 0.45
N ARG A 15 34.92 0.62 0.04
CA ARG A 15 34.08 1.49 0.86
C ARG A 15 32.67 0.92 0.93
N ALA A 16 32.31 0.36 2.10
CA ALA A 16 30.93 -0.05 2.37
C ALA A 16 30.06 1.18 2.61
N ILE A 17 28.99 1.33 1.83
CA ILE A 17 27.96 2.35 2.04
C ILE A 17 26.92 1.75 2.97
N SER A 18 26.66 2.41 4.10
CA SER A 18 25.59 2.01 5.01
C SER A 18 24.24 2.34 4.37
N VAL A 19 23.43 1.32 4.12
CA VAL A 19 22.05 1.49 3.65
C VAL A 19 21.12 1.68 4.84
N PRO A 20 20.24 2.70 4.82
CA PRO A 20 19.30 2.93 5.91
C PRO A 20 18.27 1.79 5.99
N ASN A 21 17.92 1.41 7.22
CA ASN A 21 16.89 0.41 7.48
C ASN A 21 15.49 1.05 7.28
N LEU A 22 14.74 0.55 6.29
CA LEU A 22 13.42 1.08 5.91
C LEU A 22 12.25 0.30 6.50
N SER A 23 12.49 -0.65 7.41
CA SER A 23 11.44 -1.54 7.94
C SER A 23 10.27 -0.78 8.58
N VAL A 24 10.58 0.24 9.38
CA VAL A 24 9.57 1.09 10.04
C VAL A 24 8.77 1.90 9.03
N ALA A 25 9.44 2.48 8.03
CA ALA A 25 8.76 3.25 6.98
C ALA A 25 7.85 2.34 6.13
N SER A 26 8.32 1.14 5.79
CA SER A 26 7.52 0.15 5.06
C SER A 26 6.31 -0.30 5.87
N ALA A 27 6.49 -0.61 7.16
CA ALA A 27 5.39 -0.97 8.06
C ALA A 27 4.37 0.17 8.19
N ALA A 28 4.84 1.41 8.39
CA ALA A 28 3.99 2.59 8.48
C ALA A 28 3.18 2.79 7.19
N LEU A 29 3.79 2.61 6.02
CA LEU A 29 3.09 2.71 4.73
C LEU A 29 2.01 1.64 4.59
N TRP A 30 2.32 0.37 4.88
CA TRP A 30 1.35 -0.71 4.80
C TRP A 30 0.19 -0.51 5.77
N LEU A 31 0.48 -0.18 7.04
CA LEU A 31 -0.55 0.09 8.04
C LEU A 31 -1.43 1.28 7.64
N SER A 32 -0.83 2.37 7.18
CA SER A 32 -1.57 3.56 6.76
C SER A 32 -2.47 3.26 5.57
N LEU A 33 -1.97 2.54 4.57
CA LEU A 33 -2.75 2.14 3.39
C LEU A 33 -3.91 1.23 3.79
N THR A 34 -3.66 0.24 4.65
CA THR A 34 -4.70 -0.67 5.14
C THR A 34 -5.78 0.09 5.91
N VAL A 35 -5.41 1.00 6.80
CA VAL A 35 -6.37 1.82 7.56
C VAL A 35 -7.19 2.70 6.61
N LEU A 36 -6.56 3.33 5.62
CA LEU A 36 -7.26 4.14 4.62
C LEU A 36 -8.28 3.32 3.83
N LEU A 37 -7.88 2.16 3.32
CA LEU A 37 -8.77 1.28 2.55
C LEU A 37 -9.91 0.74 3.41
N ALA A 38 -9.63 0.35 4.65
CA ALA A 38 -10.65 -0.10 5.60
C ALA A 38 -11.64 1.02 5.94
N GLY A 39 -11.15 2.24 6.19
CA GLY A 39 -11.99 3.41 6.43
C GLY A 39 -12.87 3.76 5.22
N LEU A 40 -12.31 3.65 4.01
CA LEU A 40 -13.07 3.88 2.78
C LEU A 40 -14.17 2.84 2.58
N ALA A 41 -13.86 1.56 2.80
CA ALA A 41 -14.84 0.49 2.78
C ALA A 41 -15.94 0.73 3.83
N TYR A 42 -15.56 1.06 5.06
CA TYR A 42 -16.51 1.36 6.13
C TYR A 42 -17.43 2.55 5.80
N TYR A 43 -16.89 3.61 5.20
CA TYR A 43 -17.68 4.75 4.74
C TYR A 43 -18.71 4.35 3.67
N PHE A 44 -18.28 3.66 2.60
CA PHE A 44 -19.19 3.28 1.51
C PHE A 44 -20.24 2.25 1.95
N LEU A 45 -19.85 1.27 2.79
CA LEU A 45 -20.79 0.25 3.26
C LEU A 45 -21.75 0.78 4.33
N GLY A 46 -21.29 1.67 5.21
CA GLY A 46 -22.06 2.11 6.38
C GLY A 46 -22.74 3.48 6.26
N TYR A 47 -22.04 4.47 5.69
CA TYR A 47 -22.47 5.87 5.72
C TYR A 47 -23.10 6.34 4.40
N ASP A 48 -22.61 5.84 3.26
CA ASP A 48 -23.07 6.22 1.92
C ASP A 48 -24.41 5.55 1.53
N GLN A 49 -25.40 5.67 2.41
CA GLN A 49 -26.76 5.13 2.27
C GLN A 49 -27.81 6.26 2.07
N GLY A 50 -27.36 7.45 1.66
CA GLY A 50 -28.21 8.62 1.39
C GLY A 50 -28.43 9.56 2.58
N VAL A 51 -28.06 9.14 3.81
CA VAL A 51 -28.17 9.96 5.03
C VAL A 51 -26.90 10.78 5.29
N VAL A 52 -25.72 10.26 4.90
CA VAL A 52 -24.42 10.93 5.06
C VAL A 52 -23.55 10.64 3.84
N SER A 53 -23.86 11.28 2.70
CA SER A 53 -23.03 11.18 1.50
C SER A 53 -22.27 12.48 1.24
N VAL A 54 -20.94 12.38 1.21
CA VAL A 54 -20.04 13.43 0.75
C VAL A 54 -20.17 13.66 -0.77
N PHE A 55 -20.70 12.67 -1.51
CA PHE A 55 -20.84 12.71 -2.97
C PHE A 55 -22.24 13.11 -3.45
N GLY A 56 -23.16 13.44 -2.54
CA GLY A 56 -24.49 13.98 -2.85
C GLY A 56 -25.65 13.02 -2.55
N GLU A 57 -26.88 13.49 -2.76
CA GLU A 57 -28.10 12.73 -2.40
C GLU A 57 -28.29 11.43 -3.21
N ASN A 58 -27.65 11.30 -4.38
CA ASN A 58 -27.72 10.10 -5.21
C ASN A 58 -26.62 9.09 -4.85
N THR A 59 -27.02 7.95 -4.31
CA THR A 59 -26.13 6.88 -3.87
C THR A 59 -25.79 5.92 -5.02
N TYR A 60 -25.00 6.38 -5.99
CA TYR A 60 -24.56 5.56 -7.14
C TYR A 60 -23.90 4.23 -6.74
N VAL A 61 -23.13 4.22 -5.66
CA VAL A 61 -22.49 3.00 -5.14
C VAL A 61 -23.54 2.03 -4.57
N HIS A 62 -24.55 2.55 -3.88
CA HIS A 62 -25.65 1.75 -3.35
C HIS A 62 -26.42 1.05 -4.48
N GLU A 63 -26.82 1.80 -5.51
CA GLU A 63 -27.55 1.25 -6.65
C GLU A 63 -26.73 0.22 -7.43
N PHE A 64 -25.44 0.50 -7.68
CA PHE A 64 -24.54 -0.45 -8.34
C PHE A 64 -24.40 -1.77 -7.57
N VAL A 65 -24.22 -1.70 -6.25
CA VAL A 65 -24.11 -2.89 -5.39
C VAL A 65 -25.45 -3.64 -5.32
N HIS A 66 -26.54 -2.90 -5.22
CA HIS A 66 -27.89 -3.44 -5.21
C HIS A 66 -28.21 -4.19 -6.52
N ASP A 67 -27.86 -3.62 -7.68
CA ASP A 67 -28.04 -4.23 -9.00
C ASP A 67 -27.13 -5.44 -9.21
N SER A 68 -25.87 -5.36 -8.75
CA SER A 68 -24.94 -6.50 -8.80
C SER A 68 -25.46 -7.71 -8.03
N ARG A 69 -26.11 -7.47 -6.88
CA ARG A 69 -26.73 -8.53 -6.09
C ARG A 69 -27.88 -9.20 -6.84
N HIS A 70 -28.74 -8.41 -7.49
CA HIS A 70 -29.80 -8.94 -8.34
C HIS A 70 -29.27 -9.69 -9.55
N PHE A 71 -28.20 -9.19 -10.18
CA PHE A 71 -27.52 -9.88 -11.28
C PHE A 71 -27.00 -11.27 -10.86
N LEU A 72 -26.54 -11.40 -9.61
CA LEU A 72 -26.11 -12.67 -9.04
C LEU A 72 -27.28 -13.55 -8.53
N GLY A 73 -28.53 -13.13 -8.74
CA GLY A 73 -29.74 -13.89 -8.41
C GLY A 73 -30.14 -13.88 -6.93
N PHE A 74 -29.49 -13.05 -6.11
CA PHE A 74 -29.84 -12.91 -4.71
C PHE A 74 -31.08 -12.00 -4.56
N PRO A 75 -32.13 -12.43 -3.85
CA PRO A 75 -33.36 -11.65 -3.71
C PRO A 75 -33.17 -10.45 -2.78
N CYS A 76 -33.77 -9.31 -3.13
CA CYS A 76 -34.02 -8.21 -2.19
C CYS A 76 -35.30 -8.38 -1.40
N HIS A 77 -35.41 -7.62 -0.30
CA HIS A 77 -36.56 -7.62 0.60
C HIS A 77 -37.89 -7.64 -0.15
#